data_AF-E4Y0P5-F1
#
_entry.id   AF-E4Y0P5-F1
#
_cell.length_a   1.000
_cell.length_b   1.000
_cell.length_c   1.000
_cell.angle_alpha   90.00
_cell.angle_beta   90.00
_cell.angle_gamma   90.00
#
_symmetry.space_group_name_H-M   'P 1'
#
loop_
_entity.id
_entity.type
_entity.pdbx_description
1 polymer ?
#
loop_
_entity_poly.entity_id
_entity_poly.type
_entity_poly.pdbx_seq_one_letter_code
_entity_poly.pdbx_strand_id
1 'polypeptide(L)'
;MSDGDNEVVAEIDIGHEATWLERPDDSGLTHRWTIYLRGKEGGKIEKYIKSVTFKLHETFPKPHRVLETVPFAITENGYAGFLVPIEIVFRNGLTTELKYELQLLTGRDCNAKRTG
;
A
#
# COMPACT_ATOMS: atom_id res chain seq x y z
N MET A 1 37.13 -16.19 -18.43
CA MET A 1 36.28 -16.63 -17.31
C MET A 1 35.36 -15.48 -17.01
N SER A 2 34.13 -15.53 -17.53
CA SER A 2 33.11 -14.54 -17.22
C SER A 2 32.47 -14.97 -15.91
N ASP A 3 32.80 -14.27 -14.82
CA ASP A 3 31.96 -14.28 -13.62
C ASP A 3 30.59 -13.77 -14.09
N GLY A 4 29.63 -14.68 -14.21
CA GLY A 4 28.28 -14.34 -14.58
C GLY A 4 27.67 -13.54 -13.45
N ASP A 5 27.44 -12.25 -13.67
CA ASP A 5 26.63 -11.42 -12.79
C ASP A 5 25.25 -12.10 -12.62
N ASN A 6 25.03 -12.70 -11.46
CA ASN A 6 23.78 -13.39 -11.17
C ASN A 6 22.75 -12.34 -10.73
N GLU A 7 22.12 -11.70 -11.71
CA GLU A 7 21.09 -10.70 -11.49
C GLU A 7 19.77 -11.38 -11.12
N VAL A 8 19.18 -10.97 -9.98
CA VAL A 8 17.86 -11.43 -9.55
C VAL A 8 16.89 -10.26 -9.69
N VAL A 9 15.93 -10.38 -10.60
CA VAL A 9 14.84 -9.42 -10.77
C VAL A 9 13.59 -9.96 -10.09
N ALA A 10 12.98 -9.16 -9.22
CA ALA A 10 11.71 -9.47 -8.59
C ALA A 10 10.70 -8.35 -8.90
N GLU A 11 9.54 -8.72 -9.43
CA GLU A 11 8.45 -7.78 -9.70
C GLU A 11 7.53 -7.67 -8.48
N ILE A 12 7.22 -6.44 -8.08
CA ILE A 12 6.33 -6.12 -6.96
C ILE A 12 5.08 -5.42 -7.48
N ASP A 13 3.94 -5.74 -6.89
CA ASP A 13 2.68 -5.02 -7.05
C ASP A 13 2.42 -4.18 -5.81
N ILE A 14 2.10 -2.90 -6.03
CA ILE A 14 1.65 -1.98 -4.98
C ILE A 14 0.24 -1.54 -5.35
N GLY A 15 -0.68 -1.79 -4.44
CA GLY A 15 -2.10 -1.59 -4.69
C GLY A 15 -2.84 -1.16 -3.44
N HIS A 16 -4.08 -0.72 -3.66
CA HIS A 16 -5.04 -0.58 -2.58
C HIS A 16 -6.42 -1.02 -3.05
N GLU A 17 -7.24 -1.42 -2.10
CA GLU A 17 -8.67 -1.62 -2.25
C GLU A 17 -9.39 -0.66 -1.31
N ALA A 18 -10.43 0.02 -1.78
CA ALA A 18 -11.25 0.91 -0.97
C ALA A 18 -12.73 0.58 -1.17
N THR A 19 -13.48 0.49 -0.07
CA THR A 19 -14.92 0.23 -0.07
C THR A 19 -15.64 1.26 0.78
N TRP A 20 -16.80 1.70 0.30
CA TRP A 20 -17.70 2.51 1.13
C TRP A 20 -18.24 1.67 2.28
N LEU A 21 -18.28 2.28 3.46
CA LEU A 21 -19.01 1.75 4.59
C LEU A 21 -20.51 1.99 4.38
N GLU A 22 -21.36 1.04 4.74
CA GLU A 22 -22.83 1.19 4.63
C GLU A 22 -23.35 2.37 5.46
N ARG A 23 -22.67 2.64 6.57
CA ARG A 23 -22.82 3.83 7.41
C ARG A 23 -21.44 4.30 7.82
N PRO A 24 -21.19 5.62 7.95
CA PRO A 24 -19.96 6.09 8.55
C PRO A 24 -19.77 5.46 9.94
N ASP A 25 -18.52 5.23 10.33
CA ASP A 25 -18.22 4.77 11.68
C ASP A 25 -18.49 5.88 12.72
N ASP A 26 -18.32 5.55 14.00
CA ASP A 26 -18.57 6.50 15.11
C ASP A 26 -17.70 7.78 15.02
N SER A 27 -16.62 7.74 14.23
CA SER A 27 -15.71 8.87 13.98
C SER A 27 -16.02 9.60 12.66
N GLY A 28 -17.08 9.20 11.94
CA GLY A 28 -17.49 9.79 10.67
C GLY A 28 -16.67 9.36 9.46
N LEU A 29 -15.85 8.31 9.58
CA LEU A 29 -15.06 7.79 8.46
C LEU A 29 -15.98 7.05 7.48
N THR A 30 -15.78 7.26 6.18
CA THR A 30 -16.73 6.84 5.14
C THR A 30 -16.28 5.61 4.36
N HIS A 31 -14.99 5.32 4.34
CA HIS A 31 -14.40 4.21 3.61
C HIS A 31 -13.60 3.33 4.54
N ARG A 32 -13.58 2.03 4.23
CA ARG A 32 -12.53 1.12 4.66
C ARG A 32 -11.58 0.91 3.49
N TRP A 33 -10.29 1.04 3.73
CA TRP A 33 -9.27 0.84 2.72
C TRP A 33 -8.21 -0.14 3.19
N THR A 34 -7.62 -0.87 2.25
CA THR A 34 -6.47 -1.75 2.48
C THR A 34 -5.39 -1.39 1.47
N ILE A 35 -4.24 -0.90 1.93
CA ILE A 35 -3.03 -0.74 1.08
C ILE A 35 -2.15 -1.97 1.24
N TYR A 36 -1.50 -2.41 0.17
CA TYR A 36 -0.64 -3.58 0.19
C TYR A 36 0.56 -3.46 -0.75
N LEU A 37 1.60 -4.21 -0.40
CA LEU A 37 2.75 -4.53 -1.24
C LEU A 37 2.87 -6.06 -1.32
N ARG A 38 2.91 -6.62 -2.52
CA ARG A 38 3.02 -8.07 -2.74
C ARG A 38 3.90 -8.39 -3.95
N GLY A 39 4.37 -9.63 -4.06
CA GLY A 39 5.03 -10.07 -5.30
C GLY A 39 4.01 -10.25 -6.41
N LYS A 40 4.36 -9.81 -7.63
CA LYS A 40 3.52 -10.01 -8.81
C LYS A 40 3.32 -11.50 -9.06
N GLU A 41 2.10 -11.90 -9.45
CA GLU A 41 1.73 -13.30 -9.72
C GLU A 41 2.07 -14.29 -8.58
N GLY A 42 2.12 -13.82 -7.32
CA GLY A 42 2.46 -14.65 -6.17
C GLY A 42 3.96 -14.86 -5.95
N GLY A 43 4.80 -14.00 -6.52
CA GLY A 43 6.24 -13.98 -6.28
C GLY A 43 6.59 -13.89 -4.78
N LYS A 44 7.60 -14.68 -4.36
CA LYS A 44 8.04 -14.78 -2.95
C LYS A 44 9.02 -13.68 -2.55
N ILE A 45 8.52 -12.46 -2.47
CA ILE A 45 9.31 -11.24 -2.19
C ILE A 45 9.81 -11.16 -0.74
N GLU A 46 9.20 -11.90 0.18
CA GLU A 46 9.61 -11.99 1.60
C GLU A 46 11.03 -12.55 1.80
N LYS A 47 11.54 -13.23 0.78
CA LYS A 47 12.93 -13.71 0.75
C LYS A 47 13.95 -12.60 0.54
N TYR A 48 13.54 -11.48 -0.07
CA TYR A 48 14.42 -10.37 -0.42
C TYR A 48 14.14 -9.13 0.44
N ILE A 49 12.90 -8.95 0.85
CA ILE A 49 12.47 -7.84 1.70
C ILE A 49 12.60 -8.24 3.17
N LYS A 50 13.25 -7.37 3.95
CA LYS A 50 13.36 -7.46 5.40
C LYS A 50 12.15 -6.81 6.08
N SER A 51 11.76 -5.62 5.64
CA SER A 51 10.60 -4.90 6.18
C SER A 51 10.05 -3.89 5.19
N VAL A 52 8.76 -3.57 5.34
CA VAL A 52 8.06 -2.51 4.62
C VAL A 52 7.47 -1.54 5.63
N THR A 53 7.71 -0.25 5.47
CA THR A 53 7.12 0.79 6.29
C THR A 53 6.17 1.63 5.45
N PHE A 54 4.89 1.62 5.79
CA PHE A 54 3.90 2.55 5.23
C PHE A 54 3.80 3.77 6.14
N LYS A 55 4.07 4.96 5.60
CA LYS A 55 3.97 6.24 6.33
C LYS A 55 2.59 6.85 6.05
N LEU A 56 1.65 6.61 6.97
CA LEU A 56 0.29 7.13 6.92
C LEU A 56 0.25 8.62 7.28
N HIS A 57 -0.88 9.28 7.01
CA HIS A 57 -1.11 10.66 7.43
C HIS A 57 -1.06 10.78 8.98
N GLU A 58 -0.61 11.92 9.52
CA GLU A 58 -0.36 12.10 10.95
C GLU A 58 -1.63 12.01 11.83
N THR A 59 -2.81 12.09 11.22
CA THR A 59 -4.09 11.89 11.88
C THR A 59 -4.31 10.45 12.33
N PHE A 60 -3.59 9.48 11.76
CA PHE A 60 -3.69 8.08 12.16
C PHE A 60 -2.84 7.81 13.40
N PRO A 61 -3.36 7.03 14.37
CA PRO A 61 -2.53 6.57 15.48
C PRO A 61 -1.40 5.69 14.92
N LYS A 62 -0.18 5.93 15.42
CA LYS A 62 1.04 5.23 14.94
C LYS A 62 1.15 5.34 13.40
N PRO A 63 1.36 6.54 12.84
CA PRO A 63 1.30 6.74 11.39
C PRO A 63 2.40 5.98 10.64
N HIS A 64 3.49 5.62 11.31
CA HIS A 64 4.56 4.78 10.74
C HIS A 64 4.28 3.31 11.04
N ARG A 65 3.80 2.56 10.04
CA ARG A 65 3.43 1.15 10.18
C ARG A 65 4.52 0.27 9.55
N VAL A 66 5.35 -0.33 10.39
CA VAL A 66 6.44 -1.23 10.00
C VAL A 66 5.94 -2.67 10.00
N LEU A 67 6.09 -3.36 8.87
CA LEU A 67 5.72 -4.76 8.68
C LEU A 67 6.96 -5.57 8.31
N GLU A 68 7.31 -6.55 9.12
CA GLU A 68 8.49 -7.41 8.93
C GLU A 68 8.15 -8.77 8.29
N THR A 69 6.86 -9.12 8.25
CA THR A 69 6.35 -10.40 7.72
C THR A 69 5.15 -10.18 6.81
N VAL A 70 4.98 -11.05 5.82
CA VAL A 70 3.81 -11.05 4.94
C VAL A 70 2.53 -11.44 5.68
N PRO A 71 1.35 -10.94 5.27
CA PRO A 71 1.14 -9.98 4.18
C PRO A 71 1.60 -8.56 4.55
N PHE A 72 2.30 -7.88 3.63
CA PHE A 72 2.64 -6.46 3.81
C PHE A 72 1.43 -5.60 3.45
N ALA A 73 0.42 -5.59 4.33
CA ALA A 73 -0.83 -4.89 4.11
C ALA A 73 -1.33 -4.21 5.40
N ILE A 74 -2.00 -3.08 5.23
CA ILE A 74 -2.64 -2.33 6.33
C ILE A 74 -4.07 -2.03 5.92
N THR A 75 -5.00 -2.31 6.82
CA THR A 75 -6.40 -1.92 6.70
C THR A 75 -6.73 -0.87 7.74
N GLU A 76 -7.39 0.20 7.31
CA GLU A 76 -7.83 1.32 8.15
C GLU A 76 -9.12 1.91 7.58
N ASN A 77 -9.76 2.78 8.35
CA ASN A 77 -10.88 3.59 7.88
C ASN A 77 -10.41 5.00 7.51
N GLY A 78 -11.08 5.66 6.58
CA GLY A 78 -10.72 7.01 6.15
C GLY A 78 -11.85 7.73 5.41
N TYR A 79 -11.71 9.04 5.25
CA TYR A 79 -12.67 9.88 4.52
C TYR A 79 -12.06 10.57 3.29
N ALA A 80 -10.72 10.58 3.16
CA ALA A 80 -10.02 11.19 2.04
C ALA A 80 -8.81 10.33 1.61
N GLY A 81 -8.48 10.40 0.32
CA GLY A 81 -7.24 9.86 -0.23
C GLY A 81 -6.03 10.72 0.15
N PHE A 82 -4.83 10.14 0.10
CA PHE A 82 -3.57 10.80 0.45
C PHE A 82 -2.36 10.08 -0.18
N LEU A 83 -1.22 10.77 -0.20
CA LEU A 83 0.06 10.18 -0.60
C LEU A 83 0.65 9.36 0.56
N VAL A 84 1.00 8.11 0.28
CA VAL A 84 1.62 7.17 1.21
C VAL A 84 3.07 6.94 0.78
N PRO A 85 4.06 7.52 1.47
CA PRO A 85 5.44 7.07 1.35
C PRO A 85 5.58 5.62 1.85
N ILE A 86 6.23 4.78 1.05
CA ILE A 86 6.48 3.37 1.32
C ILE A 86 7.99 3.15 1.27
N GLU A 87 8.55 2.80 2.41
CA GLU A 87 9.97 2.47 2.55
C GLU A 87 10.14 0.95 2.59
N ILE A 88 11.04 0.43 1.77
CA ILE A 88 11.33 -1.00 1.66
C ILE A 88 12.78 -1.21 2.05
N VAL A 89 13.00 -1.99 3.09
CA VAL A 89 14.33 -2.43 3.52
C VAL A 89 14.56 -3.84 3.00
N PHE A 90 15.61 -4.04 2.22
CA PHE A 90 16.01 -5.35 1.69
C PHE A 90 16.91 -6.08 2.69
N ARG A 91 16.97 -7.41 2.59
CA ARG A 91 17.80 -8.26 3.46
C ARG A 91 19.30 -8.05 3.27
N ASN A 92 19.71 -7.52 2.11
CA ASN A 92 21.10 -7.13 1.84
C ASN A 92 21.47 -5.74 2.40
N GLY A 93 20.55 -5.09 3.15
CA GLY A 93 20.77 -3.80 3.78
C GLY A 93 20.46 -2.59 2.89
N LEU A 94 20.18 -2.80 1.60
CA LEU A 94 19.71 -1.72 0.73
C LEU A 94 18.32 -1.25 1.20
N THR A 95 18.05 0.03 1.00
CA THR A 95 16.74 0.64 1.30
C THR A 95 16.31 1.47 0.10
N THR A 96 15.03 1.42 -0.22
CA THR A 96 14.41 2.27 -1.23
C THR A 96 13.11 2.86 -0.69
N GLU A 97 12.73 4.03 -1.20
CA GLU A 97 11.46 4.69 -0.87
C GLU A 97 10.72 5.02 -2.17
N LEU A 98 9.42 4.79 -2.17
CA LEU A 98 8.51 5.18 -3.23
C LEU A 98 7.27 5.85 -2.64
N LYS A 99 6.54 6.60 -3.46
CA LYS A 99 5.30 7.26 -3.05
C LYS A 99 4.13 6.66 -3.80
N TYR A 100 3.07 6.32 -3.08
CA TYR A 100 1.86 5.73 -3.61
C TYR A 100 0.67 6.65 -3.36
N GLU A 101 -0.15 6.92 -4.37
CA GLU A 101 -1.36 7.73 -4.20
C GLU A 101 -2.55 6.81 -3.86
N LEU A 102 -3.00 6.86 -2.61
CA LEU A 102 -4.19 6.14 -2.16
C LEU A 102 -5.42 6.99 -2.44
N GLN A 103 -6.33 6.49 -3.27
CA GLN A 103 -7.57 7.17 -3.63
C GLN A 103 -8.75 6.43 -3.01
N LEU A 104 -9.74 7.16 -2.53
CA LEU A 104 -10.96 6.54 -1.98
C LEU A 104 -12.13 6.57 -2.95
N LEU A 105 -11.95 7.13 -4.15
CA LEU A 105 -12.98 7.19 -5.17
C LEU A 105 -13.50 5.77 -5.43
N THR A 106 -14.80 5.57 -5.32
CA THR A 106 -15.40 4.33 -5.81
C THR A 106 -16.24 4.63 -7.04
N GLY A 107 -16.45 3.63 -7.90
CA GLY A 107 -17.12 3.79 -9.20
C GLY A 107 -18.55 4.36 -9.18
N ARG A 108 -19.11 4.75 -8.02
CA ARG A 108 -20.34 5.56 -7.95
C ARG A 108 -20.08 7.05 -8.22
N ASP A 109 -18.88 7.55 -7.97
CA ASP A 109 -18.55 8.97 -8.12
C ASP A 109 -18.40 9.40 -9.59
N CYS A 110 -18.15 8.46 -10.50
CA CYS A 110 -18.09 8.72 -11.95
C CYS A 110 -19.46 8.68 -12.66
N ASN A 111 -20.56 8.29 -12.00
CA ASN A 111 -21.91 8.36 -12.56
C ASN A 111 -22.69 9.64 -12.21
N ALA A 112 -22.09 10.55 -11.44
CA ALA A 112 -22.74 11.82 -11.06
C ALA A 112 -22.63 12.93 -12.13
N LYS A 113 -22.12 12.65 -13.33
CA LYS A 113 -21.99 13.64 -14.42
C LYS A 113 -22.47 13.10 -15.77
N ARG A 114 -23.79 12.99 -15.95
CA ARG A 114 -24.51 13.18 -17.24
C ARG A 114 -26.02 12.97 -17.05
N THR A 115 -26.67 13.92 -16.39
CA THR A 115 -28.08 14.25 -16.64
C THR A 115 -28.17 15.76 -16.65
N GLY A 116 -28.49 16.29 -17.82
CA GLY A 116 -28.51 17.70 -18.17
C GLY A 116 -28.61 17.79 -19.68
#